data_AF-A0A3B8RUC1-F1
#
_entry.id   AF-A0A3B8RUC1-F1
#
_cell.length_a   1.000
_cell.length_b   1.000
_cell.length_c   1.000
_cell.angle_alpha   90.00
_cell.angle_beta   90.00
_cell.angle_gamma   90.00
#
_symmetry.space_group_name_H-M   'P 1'
#
loop_
_entity.id
_entity.type
_entity.pdbx_description
1 polymer ?
#
loop_
_entity_poly.entity_id
_entity_poly.type
_entity_poly.pdbx_seq_one_letter_code
_entity_poly.pdbx_strand_id
1 'polypeptide(L)'
;MKTITNNWIVVWGFAICILLPGVCFGENALTFEDYLSQVKVKNPDIKSANLFIDSMGKKVLQTGMVYSPRLIGDYSFIDDRSGSSLGSTLQLNETVTNVWDLSVSKKWGSGTTTSVGYSNSINALDLQSPYEVIPGVSLSKFTAYDIQFYAKVEQSLIKDFMSKYTEAGINKNKASVKSAQYIQIYSAQQILLKALA
;
A
#
# COMPACT_ATOMS: atom_id res chain seq x y z
N MET A 1 -12.94 46.78 -59.80
CA MET A 1 -12.44 46.47 -58.44
C MET A 1 -11.95 45.02 -58.47
N LYS A 2 -10.64 44.81 -58.44
CA LYS A 2 -9.99 43.49 -58.54
C LYS A 2 -9.98 42.84 -57.16
N THR A 3 -10.42 41.59 -57.08
CA THR A 3 -9.97 40.63 -56.07
C THR A 3 -9.56 39.35 -56.79
N ILE A 4 -8.24 39.23 -56.95
CA ILE A 4 -7.51 37.99 -57.25
C ILE A 4 -7.23 37.32 -55.90
N THR A 5 -7.36 35.99 -55.83
CA THR A 5 -6.66 34.99 -54.97
C THR A 5 -7.62 33.80 -54.72
N ASN A 6 -7.25 32.52 -54.75
CA ASN A 6 -6.03 31.80 -55.07
C ASN A 6 -6.42 30.31 -55.24
N ASN A 7 -6.48 29.78 -56.46
CA ASN A 7 -7.08 28.46 -56.76
C ASN A 7 -6.04 27.33 -56.93
N TRP A 8 -5.01 27.32 -56.08
CA TRP A 8 -3.80 26.50 -56.29
C TRP A 8 -3.63 25.29 -55.35
N ILE A 9 -4.54 25.09 -54.39
CA ILE A 9 -4.44 23.98 -53.41
C ILE A 9 -5.24 22.73 -53.83
N VAL A 10 -6.23 22.88 -54.73
CA VAL A 10 -7.14 21.76 -55.09
C VAL A 10 -6.52 20.82 -56.13
N VAL A 11 -5.51 21.25 -56.87
CA VAL A 11 -4.92 20.45 -57.97
C VAL A 11 -3.89 19.42 -57.48
N TRP A 12 -3.37 19.56 -56.25
CA TRP A 12 -2.40 18.60 -55.68
C TRP A 12 -3.05 17.48 -54.85
N GLY A 13 -4.34 17.59 -54.50
CA GLY A 13 -5.05 16.61 -53.66
C GLY A 13 -5.61 15.40 -54.42
N PHE A 14 -5.66 15.44 -55.75
CA PHE A 14 -6.34 14.42 -56.56
C PHE A 14 -5.38 13.52 -57.39
N ALA A 15 -4.08 13.81 -57.40
CA ALA A 15 -3.10 13.11 -58.23
C ALA A 15 -2.24 12.07 -57.49
N ILE A 16 -2.36 11.93 -56.17
CA ILE A 16 -1.57 10.95 -55.38
C ILE A 16 -2.26 9.59 -55.23
N CYS A 17 -3.54 9.46 -55.60
CA CYS A 17 -4.30 8.22 -55.37
C CYS A 17 -4.32 7.20 -56.54
N ILE A 18 -3.62 7.42 -57.66
CA ILE A 18 -3.80 6.58 -58.87
C ILE A 18 -2.50 5.88 -59.37
N LEU A 19 -1.34 6.06 -58.72
CA LEU A 19 -0.07 5.48 -59.23
C LEU A 19 0.76 4.70 -58.19
N LEU A 20 0.15 3.72 -57.52
CA LEU A 20 0.91 2.60 -56.92
C LEU A 20 0.19 1.26 -57.17
N PRO A 21 0.40 0.62 -58.35
CA PRO A 21 0.08 -0.78 -58.51
C PRO A 21 1.21 -1.60 -57.87
N GLY A 22 0.98 -2.15 -56.68
CA GLY A 22 1.92 -3.10 -56.08
C GLY A 22 2.33 -2.79 -54.65
N VAL A 23 1.37 -2.88 -53.73
CA VAL A 23 1.64 -3.44 -52.40
C VAL A 23 0.45 -4.30 -52.05
N CYS A 24 0.44 -5.53 -52.58
CA CYS A 24 -0.09 -6.65 -51.81
C CYS A 24 0.67 -6.63 -50.48
N PHE A 25 0.10 -6.05 -49.43
CA PHE A 25 0.41 -6.52 -48.10
C PHE A 25 -0.08 -7.96 -48.09
N GLY A 26 0.84 -8.89 -48.30
CA GLY A 26 0.56 -10.30 -48.14
C GLY A 26 -0.13 -10.48 -46.80
N GLU A 27 -1.24 -11.20 -46.80
CA GLU A 27 -1.61 -12.00 -45.64
C GLU A 27 -0.39 -12.89 -45.36
N ASN A 28 0.53 -12.38 -44.54
CA ASN A 28 1.49 -13.22 -43.87
C ASN A 28 0.63 -14.15 -43.04
N ALA A 29 0.45 -15.39 -43.52
CA ALA A 29 -0.19 -16.45 -42.78
C ALA A 29 0.46 -16.43 -41.40
N LEU A 30 -0.32 -15.99 -40.41
CA LEU A 30 0.17 -15.83 -39.05
C LEU A 30 0.66 -17.22 -38.64
N THR A 31 1.96 -17.35 -38.39
CA THR A 31 2.49 -18.62 -37.90
C THR A 31 1.76 -18.93 -36.60
N PHE A 32 1.52 -20.21 -36.34
CA PHE A 32 0.82 -20.65 -35.14
C PHE A 32 1.46 -20.09 -33.86
N GLU A 33 2.79 -20.02 -33.85
CA GLU A 33 3.59 -19.37 -32.81
C GLU A 33 3.32 -17.85 -32.72
N ASP A 34 3.22 -17.13 -33.83
CA ASP A 34 2.89 -15.69 -33.84
C ASP A 34 1.45 -15.43 -33.39
N TYR A 35 0.50 -16.31 -33.73
CA TYR A 35 -0.87 -16.24 -33.23
C TYR A 35 -0.93 -16.46 -31.72
N LEU A 36 -0.27 -17.51 -31.21
CA LEU A 36 -0.19 -17.79 -29.77
C LEU A 36 0.53 -16.69 -29.00
N SER A 37 1.58 -16.10 -29.58
CA SER A 37 2.28 -14.93 -29.07
C SER A 37 1.33 -13.74 -28.94
N GLN A 38 0.59 -13.43 -30.00
CA GLN A 38 -0.37 -12.32 -29.99
C GLN A 38 -1.55 -12.56 -29.04
N VAL A 39 -2.08 -13.77 -28.94
CA VAL A 39 -3.14 -14.12 -27.98
C VAL A 39 -2.61 -14.00 -26.54
N LYS A 40 -1.40 -14.48 -26.23
CA LYS A 40 -0.80 -14.31 -24.90
C LYS A 40 -0.57 -12.85 -24.51
N VAL A 41 -0.27 -11.97 -25.47
CA VAL A 41 0.03 -10.55 -25.23
C VAL A 41 -1.23 -9.68 -25.23
N LYS A 42 -2.20 -9.94 -26.12
CA LYS A 42 -3.39 -9.11 -26.32
C LYS A 42 -4.62 -9.60 -25.56
N ASN A 43 -4.68 -10.86 -25.11
CA ASN A 43 -5.84 -11.38 -24.40
C ASN A 43 -5.88 -10.83 -22.95
N PRO A 44 -6.92 -10.06 -22.59
CA PRO A 44 -7.03 -9.43 -21.26
C PRO A 44 -7.13 -10.47 -20.14
N ASP A 45 -7.73 -11.63 -20.40
CA ASP A 45 -7.92 -12.68 -19.39
C ASP A 45 -6.58 -13.35 -19.07
N ILE A 46 -5.74 -13.66 -20.06
CA ILE A 46 -4.39 -14.22 -19.85
C ILE A 46 -3.50 -13.21 -19.11
N LYS A 47 -3.57 -11.93 -19.48
CA LYS A 47 -2.86 -10.87 -18.77
C LYS A 47 -3.33 -10.75 -17.31
N SER A 48 -4.64 -10.84 -17.06
CA SER A 48 -5.19 -10.80 -15.71
C SER A 48 -4.74 -12.00 -14.86
N ALA A 49 -4.69 -13.21 -15.44
CA ALA A 49 -4.21 -14.41 -14.78
C ALA A 49 -2.73 -14.28 -14.40
N ASN A 50 -1.89 -13.72 -15.28
CA ASN A 50 -0.47 -13.47 -15.00
C ASN A 50 -0.27 -12.44 -13.88
N LEU A 51 -1.03 -11.33 -13.90
CA LEU A 51 -1.00 -10.32 -12.83
C LEU A 51 -1.47 -10.90 -11.49
N PHE A 52 -2.49 -11.78 -11.53
CA PHE A 52 -2.94 -12.50 -10.35
C PHE A 52 -1.84 -13.40 -9.79
N ILE A 53 -1.18 -14.20 -10.64
CA ILE A 53 -0.08 -15.09 -10.22
C ILE A 53 1.06 -14.28 -9.57
N ASP A 54 1.44 -13.15 -10.15
CA ASP A 54 2.45 -12.24 -9.61
C ASP A 54 2.03 -11.66 -8.24
N SER A 55 0.78 -11.18 -8.13
CA SER A 55 0.23 -10.66 -6.87
C SER A 55 0.22 -11.72 -5.76
N MET A 56 -0.06 -12.98 -6.11
CA MET A 56 -0.05 -14.10 -5.18
C MET A 56 1.38 -14.46 -4.75
N GLY A 57 2.35 -14.39 -5.67
CA GLY A 57 3.77 -14.53 -5.33
C GLY A 57 4.23 -13.50 -4.30
N LYS A 58 3.82 -12.24 -4.48
CA LYS A 58 4.08 -11.14 -3.53
C LYS A 58 3.41 -11.38 -2.17
N LYS A 59 2.19 -11.93 -2.14
CA LYS A 59 1.47 -12.29 -0.90
C LYS A 59 2.22 -13.34 -0.07
N VAL A 60 2.89 -14.29 -0.72
CA VAL A 60 3.76 -15.27 -0.03
C VAL A 60 4.95 -14.57 0.62
N LEU A 61 5.61 -13.67 -0.11
CA LEU A 61 6.73 -12.90 0.41
C LEU A 61 6.29 -12.05 1.61
N GLN A 62 5.14 -11.36 1.52
CA GLN A 62 4.57 -10.59 2.62
C GLN A 62 4.33 -11.44 3.87
N THR A 63 3.86 -12.68 3.72
CA THR A 63 3.67 -13.57 4.86
C THR A 63 5.00 -13.96 5.52
N GLY A 64 6.08 -14.06 4.73
CA GLY A 64 7.43 -14.33 5.23
C GLY A 64 8.08 -13.14 5.95
N MET A 65 7.61 -11.91 5.71
CA MET A 65 8.14 -10.70 6.36
C MET A 65 7.89 -10.64 7.88
N VAL A 66 7.13 -11.58 8.45
CA VAL A 66 6.90 -11.66 9.89
C VAL A 66 8.19 -11.80 10.71
N TYR A 67 9.26 -12.36 10.11
CA TYR A 67 10.58 -12.49 10.74
C TYR A 67 11.54 -11.35 10.40
N SER A 68 11.12 -10.42 9.55
CA SER A 68 11.89 -9.23 9.22
C SER A 68 11.83 -8.22 10.37
N PRO A 69 12.88 -7.41 10.55
CA PRO A 69 12.82 -6.29 11.49
C PRO A 69 11.74 -5.30 11.04
N ARG A 70 10.98 -4.76 11.99
CA ARG A 70 9.97 -3.73 11.80
C ARG A 70 10.40 -2.49 12.53
N LEU A 71 10.52 -1.39 11.80
CA LEU A 71 10.65 -0.04 12.32
C LEU A 71 9.24 0.55 12.39
N ILE A 72 8.85 1.05 13.54
CA ILE A 72 7.58 1.73 13.78
C ILE A 72 7.93 3.12 14.29
N GLY A 73 7.33 4.13 13.66
CA GLY A 73 7.48 5.52 14.03
C GLY A 73 6.09 6.13 14.08
N ASP A 74 5.64 6.46 15.28
CA ASP A 74 4.34 7.08 15.51
C ASP A 74 4.54 8.51 15.97
N TYR A 75 3.73 9.41 15.45
CA TYR A 75 3.69 10.81 15.87
C TYR A 75 2.22 11.21 16.02
N SER A 76 1.89 11.76 17.17
CA SER A 76 0.55 12.24 17.50
C SER A 76 0.64 13.63 18.10
N PHE A 77 -0.21 14.51 17.59
CA PHE A 77 -0.43 15.84 18.15
C PHE A 77 -1.92 16.02 18.36
N ILE A 78 -2.31 16.30 19.59
CA ILE A 78 -3.69 16.50 20.00
C ILE A 78 -3.74 17.85 20.71
N ASP A 79 -4.61 18.72 20.22
CA ASP A 79 -4.96 19.99 20.86
C ASP A 79 -6.45 19.89 21.23
N ASP A 80 -6.73 19.86 22.52
CA ASP A 80 -8.07 19.76 23.07
C ASP A 80 -8.40 21.02 23.89
N ARG A 81 -9.45 21.72 23.47
CA ARG A 81 -10.00 22.93 24.12
C ARG A 81 -11.42 22.73 24.61
N SER A 82 -11.82 21.47 24.83
CA SER A 82 -13.19 21.10 25.14
C SER A 82 -13.69 21.57 26.51
N GLY A 83 -12.86 22.21 27.35
CA GLY A 83 -13.29 22.71 28.66
C GLY A 83 -13.53 21.62 29.71
N SER A 84 -13.32 20.35 29.34
CA SER A 84 -13.71 19.19 30.12
C SER A 84 -12.76 18.99 31.31
N SER A 85 -13.24 19.30 32.51
CA SER A 85 -12.56 18.97 33.76
C SER A 85 -12.35 17.45 33.90
N LEU A 86 -11.11 17.03 34.10
CA LEU A 86 -10.72 15.66 34.48
C LEU A 86 -11.12 15.35 35.94
N GLY A 87 -12.38 15.59 36.32
CA GLY A 87 -12.87 15.39 37.69
C GLY A 87 -12.28 16.35 38.74
N SER A 88 -11.63 17.43 38.31
CA SER A 88 -11.03 18.48 39.15
C SER A 88 -11.97 19.68 39.33
N THR A 89 -11.84 20.43 40.42
CA THR A 89 -12.63 21.65 40.66
C THR A 89 -12.21 22.82 39.76
N LEU A 90 -11.08 22.70 39.04
CA LEU A 90 -10.62 23.68 38.04
C LEU A 90 -11.02 23.24 36.63
N GLN A 91 -11.56 24.18 35.85
CA GLN A 91 -11.85 23.97 34.43
C GLN A 91 -10.55 23.98 33.63
N LEU A 92 -10.46 23.14 32.62
CA LEU A 92 -9.28 23.01 31.76
C LEU A 92 -9.48 23.89 30.53
N ASN A 93 -8.60 24.85 30.28
CA ASN A 93 -8.70 25.78 29.16
C ASN A 93 -8.20 25.15 27.85
N GLU A 94 -7.04 24.48 27.92
CA GLU A 94 -6.39 23.86 26.77
C GLU A 94 -5.52 22.69 27.25
N THR A 95 -5.52 21.59 26.49
CA THR A 95 -4.59 20.47 26.65
C THR A 95 -3.90 20.20 25.33
N VAL A 96 -2.59 20.34 25.32
CA VAL A 96 -1.76 20.01 24.17
C VAL A 96 -0.94 18.78 24.50
N THR A 97 -1.22 17.69 23.80
CA THR A 97 -0.48 16.42 23.90
C THR A 97 0.33 16.22 22.62
N ASN A 98 1.64 16.09 22.77
CA ASN A 98 2.54 15.65 21.74
C ASN A 98 3.13 14.30 22.14
N VAL A 99 2.97 13.29 21.31
CA VAL A 99 3.53 11.95 21.56
C VAL A 99 4.30 11.54 20.33
N TRP A 100 5.53 11.08 20.52
CA TRP A 100 6.28 10.39 19.49
C TRP A 100 6.86 9.09 20.03
N ASP A 101 6.73 8.02 19.23
CA ASP A 101 7.30 6.71 19.50
C ASP A 101 8.15 6.29 18.31
N LEU A 102 9.34 5.79 18.61
CA LEU A 102 10.21 5.15 17.63
C LEU A 102 10.63 3.81 18.18
N SER A 103 10.25 2.74 17.52
CA SER A 103 10.58 1.38 17.96
C SER A 103 11.03 0.47 16.83
N VAL A 104 11.97 -0.41 17.16
CA VAL A 104 12.45 -1.48 16.29
C VAL A 104 12.11 -2.80 16.94
N SER A 105 11.37 -3.65 16.25
CA SER A 105 11.02 -4.99 16.72
C SER A 105 11.42 -6.06 15.71
N LYS A 106 11.87 -7.22 16.21
CA LYS A 106 12.18 -8.38 15.38
C LYS A 106 11.66 -9.64 16.04
N LYS A 107 11.01 -10.48 15.24
CA LYS A 107 10.62 -11.83 15.64
C LYS A 107 11.65 -12.84 15.14
N TRP A 108 12.09 -13.71 16.02
CA TRP A 108 13.04 -14.77 15.73
C TRP A 108 12.31 -16.07 15.38
N GLY A 109 13.00 -16.98 14.68
CA GLY A 109 12.47 -18.32 14.35
C GLY A 109 12.20 -19.20 15.58
N SER A 110 12.67 -18.81 16.77
CA SER A 110 12.30 -19.44 18.04
C SER A 110 10.91 -19.02 18.56
N GLY A 111 10.24 -18.07 17.90
CA GLY A 111 9.01 -17.43 18.37
C GLY A 111 9.24 -16.29 19.37
N THR A 112 10.49 -16.03 19.74
CA THR A 112 10.87 -14.89 20.58
C THR A 112 10.76 -13.58 19.80
N THR A 113 10.21 -12.54 20.41
CA THR A 113 10.17 -11.19 19.87
C THR A 113 11.07 -10.30 20.72
N THR A 114 12.00 -9.59 20.08
CA THR A 114 12.83 -8.57 20.72
C THR A 114 12.41 -7.22 20.19
N SER A 115 12.17 -6.25 21.07
CA SER A 115 11.87 -4.88 20.67
C SER A 115 12.63 -3.89 21.53
N VAL A 116 13.17 -2.86 20.89
CA VAL A 116 13.79 -1.72 21.55
C VAL A 116 13.09 -0.48 21.01
N GLY A 117 12.77 0.46 21.90
CA GLY A 117 12.10 1.67 21.50
C GLY A 117 12.36 2.83 22.43
N TYR A 118 11.97 3.97 21.92
CA TYR A 118 11.98 5.24 22.60
C TYR A 118 10.60 5.86 22.42
N SER A 119 10.00 6.26 23.53
CA SER A 119 8.75 7.00 23.55
C SER A 119 8.96 8.31 24.29
N ASN A 120 8.40 9.39 23.78
CA ASN A 120 8.29 10.64 24.49
C ASN A 120 6.89 11.20 24.37
N SER A 121 6.35 11.62 25.50
CA SER A 121 5.07 12.30 25.60
C SER A 121 5.27 13.62 26.33
N ILE A 122 4.83 14.71 25.69
CA ILE A 122 4.78 16.05 26.25
C ILE A 122 3.31 16.39 26.41
N ASN A 123 2.88 16.63 27.63
CA ASN A 123 1.51 17.00 27.94
C ASN A 123 1.52 18.38 28.61
N ALA A 124 1.07 19.40 27.89
CA ALA A 124 0.84 20.73 28.42
C ALA A 124 -0.63 20.88 28.78
N LEU A 125 -0.89 21.20 30.05
CA LEU A 125 -2.21 21.42 30.64
C LEU A 125 -2.31 22.89 31.06
N ASP A 126 -3.31 23.57 30.53
CA ASP A 126 -3.62 24.97 30.85
C ASP A 126 -4.89 25.01 31.71
N LEU A 127 -4.76 25.50 32.94
CA LEU A 127 -5.85 25.52 33.93
C LEU A 127 -6.53 26.90 33.96
N GLN A 128 -7.85 26.91 33.88
CA GLN A 128 -8.66 28.11 33.97
C GLN A 128 -8.96 28.49 35.43
N SER A 129 -9.06 29.79 35.69
CA SER A 129 -9.43 30.29 37.01
C SER A 129 -10.92 30.06 37.31
N PRO A 130 -11.29 29.52 38.48
CA PRO A 130 -12.69 29.44 38.89
C PRO A 130 -13.32 30.83 39.16
N TYR A 131 -12.53 31.90 39.18
CA TYR A 131 -12.96 33.29 39.42
C TYR A 131 -12.62 34.22 38.24
N GLU A 132 -12.71 33.74 36.99
CA GLU A 132 -12.43 34.59 35.82
C GLU A 132 -13.28 35.87 35.80
N VAL A 133 -12.68 36.99 36.21
CA VAL A 133 -13.20 38.35 35.99
C VAL A 133 -12.80 38.87 34.60
N ILE A 134 -11.79 38.25 33.97
CA ILE A 134 -11.29 38.58 32.63
C ILE A 134 -11.23 37.27 31.82
N PRO A 135 -11.96 37.15 30.69
CA PRO A 135 -11.93 35.97 29.84
C PRO A 135 -10.53 35.74 29.27
N GLY A 136 -10.01 34.51 29.37
CA GLY A 136 -8.78 34.09 28.69
C GLY A 136 -7.50 34.25 29.50
N VAL A 137 -7.58 34.38 30.83
CA VAL A 137 -6.40 34.42 31.71
C VAL A 137 -6.23 33.06 32.39
N SER A 138 -5.27 32.28 31.92
CA SER A 138 -4.88 31.01 32.55
C SER A 138 -4.29 31.23 33.94
N LEU A 139 -4.72 30.41 34.90
CA LEU A 139 -4.28 30.44 36.30
C LEU A 139 -2.94 29.71 36.45
N SER A 140 -2.73 28.61 35.71
CA SER A 140 -1.49 27.85 35.78
C SER A 140 -1.26 27.02 34.52
N LYS A 141 0.00 27.03 34.05
CA LYS A 141 0.49 26.20 32.96
C LYS A 141 1.35 25.08 33.55
N PHE A 142 0.94 23.84 33.32
CA PHE A 142 1.70 22.67 33.73
C PHE A 142 2.12 21.88 32.51
N THR A 143 3.42 21.64 32.36
CA THR A 143 3.96 20.79 31.28
C THR A 143 4.64 19.58 31.89
N ALA A 144 4.06 18.40 31.64
CA ALA A 144 4.67 17.12 31.96
C ALA A 144 5.48 16.62 30.77
N TYR A 145 6.67 16.10 31.06
CA TYR A 145 7.51 15.40 30.11
C TYR A 145 7.66 13.97 30.59
N ASP A 146 7.24 13.01 29.78
CA ASP A 146 7.50 11.60 29.96
C ASP A 146 8.45 11.14 28.84
N ILE A 147 9.58 10.56 29.23
CA ILE A 147 10.57 10.01 28.30
C ILE A 147 10.84 8.59 28.76
N GLN A 148 10.53 7.63 27.91
CA GLN A 148 10.69 6.22 28.20
C GLN A 148 11.54 5.54 27.13
N PHE A 149 12.71 5.07 27.53
CA PHE A 149 13.46 4.06 26.78
C PHE A 149 13.01 2.68 27.25
N TYR A 150 12.71 1.79 26.31
CA TYR A 150 12.36 0.42 26.66
C TYR A 150 13.10 -0.60 25.80
N ALA A 151 13.43 -1.71 26.44
CA ALA A 151 13.85 -2.94 25.79
C ALA A 151 12.97 -4.06 26.31
N LYS A 152 12.29 -4.78 25.41
CA LYS A 152 11.37 -5.87 25.73
C LYS A 152 11.80 -7.12 24.99
N VAL A 153 11.78 -8.24 25.70
CA VAL A 153 11.96 -9.58 25.13
C VAL A 153 10.75 -10.40 25.53
N GLU A 154 9.99 -10.82 24.54
CA GLU A 154 8.74 -11.57 24.72
C GLU A 154 8.90 -12.96 24.12
N GLN A 155 8.55 -13.99 24.88
CA GLN A 155 8.52 -15.36 24.38
C GLN A 155 7.18 -16.01 24.71
N SER A 156 6.48 -16.46 23.67
CA SER A 156 5.28 -17.26 23.88
C SER A 156 5.68 -18.69 24.25
N LEU A 157 5.24 -19.17 25.41
CA LEU A 157 5.51 -20.54 25.88
C LEU A 157 4.54 -21.58 25.32
N ILE A 158 3.34 -21.15 24.89
CA ILE A 158 2.24 -22.05 24.51
C ILE A 158 1.83 -21.85 23.06
N LYS A 159 1.56 -20.60 22.66
CA LYS A 159 0.93 -20.30 21.36
C LYS A 159 1.93 -20.33 20.21
N ASP A 160 3.18 -19.97 20.46
CA ASP A 160 4.17 -19.80 19.40
C ASP A 160 5.58 -20.21 19.84
N PHE A 161 5.67 -21.17 20.75
CA PHE A 161 6.94 -21.75 21.16
C PHE A 161 7.62 -22.40 19.95
N MET A 162 8.87 -22.04 19.68
CA MET A 162 9.62 -22.43 18.47
C MET A 162 8.94 -22.00 17.16
N SER A 163 8.14 -20.93 17.20
CA SER A 163 7.45 -20.35 16.04
C SER A 163 6.52 -21.30 15.26
N LYS A 164 6.12 -22.43 15.86
CA LYS A 164 5.36 -23.49 15.18
C LYS A 164 4.03 -23.00 14.59
N TYR A 165 3.33 -22.11 15.31
CA TYR A 165 2.07 -21.56 14.84
C TYR A 165 2.28 -20.57 13.70
N THR A 166 3.30 -19.72 13.81
CA THR A 166 3.68 -18.78 12.75
C THR A 166 4.14 -19.52 11.48
N GLU A 167 4.97 -20.55 11.61
CA GLU A 167 5.39 -21.40 10.49
C GLU A 167 4.24 -22.15 9.85
N ALA A 168 3.34 -22.74 10.65
CA ALA A 168 2.14 -23.39 10.14
C ALA A 168 1.25 -22.40 9.36
N GLY A 169 1.11 -21.16 9.86
CA GLY A 169 0.40 -20.09 9.17
C GLY A 169 1.04 -19.70 7.84
N ILE A 170 2.37 -19.54 7.81
CA ILE A 170 3.14 -19.28 6.58
C ILE A 170 2.96 -20.41 5.58
N ASN A 171 3.09 -21.67 6.01
CA ASN A 171 2.98 -22.84 5.15
C ASN A 171 1.55 -23.03 4.63
N LYS A 172 0.53 -22.79 5.46
CA LYS A 172 -0.88 -22.78 5.05
C LYS A 172 -1.14 -21.70 4.00
N ASN A 173 -0.64 -20.47 4.20
CA ASN A 173 -0.77 -19.41 3.21
C ASN A 173 -0.03 -19.73 1.91
N LYS A 174 1.19 -20.29 1.98
CA LYS A 174 1.93 -20.78 0.82
C LYS A 174 1.15 -21.83 0.03
N ALA A 175 0.59 -22.82 0.72
CA ALA A 175 -0.21 -23.87 0.09
C ALA A 175 -1.48 -23.29 -0.56
N SER A 176 -2.20 -22.40 0.13
CA SER A 176 -3.38 -21.72 -0.38
C SER A 176 -3.09 -20.82 -1.59
N VAL A 177 -1.92 -20.18 -1.62
CA VAL A 177 -1.48 -19.39 -2.78
C VAL A 177 -1.16 -20.30 -3.96
N LYS A 178 -0.41 -21.38 -3.74
CA LYS A 178 -0.07 -22.33 -4.81
C LYS A 178 -1.31 -22.92 -5.45
N SER A 179 -2.30 -23.35 -4.66
CA SER A 179 -3.55 -23.88 -5.22
C SER A 179 -4.29 -22.83 -6.06
N ALA A 180 -4.36 -21.58 -5.59
CA ALA A 180 -4.97 -20.50 -6.35
C ALA A 180 -4.21 -20.18 -7.66
N GLN A 181 -2.87 -20.24 -7.65
CA GLN A 181 -2.06 -20.08 -8.85
C GLN A 181 -2.34 -21.17 -9.88
N TYR A 182 -2.43 -22.44 -9.46
CA TYR A 182 -2.73 -23.55 -10.37
C TYR A 182 -4.12 -23.43 -11.02
N ILE A 183 -5.12 -22.94 -10.28
CA ILE A 183 -6.46 -22.69 -10.83
C ILE A 183 -6.40 -21.64 -11.94
N GLN A 184 -5.60 -20.57 -11.76
CA GLN A 184 -5.47 -19.52 -12.78
C GLN A 184 -4.59 -19.92 -13.98
N ILE A 185 -3.58 -20.77 -13.75
CA ILE A 185 -2.83 -21.36 -14.86
C ILE A 185 -3.75 -22.25 -15.69
N TYR A 186 -4.59 -23.05 -15.04
CA TYR A 186 -5.55 -23.92 -15.71
C TYR A 186 -6.61 -23.12 -16.48
N SER A 187 -7.16 -22.03 -15.93
CA SER A 187 -8.10 -21.16 -16.64
C SER A 187 -7.45 -20.51 -17.87
N ALA A 188 -6.20 -20.03 -17.74
CA ALA A 188 -5.43 -19.50 -18.87
C ALA A 188 -5.17 -20.55 -19.96
N GLN A 189 -4.86 -21.80 -19.57
CA GLN A 189 -4.70 -22.92 -20.51
C GLN A 189 -6.01 -23.27 -21.23
N GLN A 190 -7.15 -23.24 -20.54
CA GLN A 190 -8.46 -23.45 -21.18
C GLN A 190 -8.76 -22.36 -22.22
N ILE A 191 -8.42 -21.10 -21.94
CA ILE A 191 -8.61 -20.00 -22.90
C ILE A 191 -7.72 -20.20 -24.12
N LEU A 192 -6.46 -20.60 -23.93
CA LEU A 192 -5.58 -20.95 -25.03
C LEU A 192 -6.12 -22.12 -25.85
N LEU A 193 -6.59 -23.20 -25.21
CA LEU A 193 -7.19 -24.35 -25.88
C LEU A 193 -8.47 -23.98 -26.66
N LYS A 194 -9.32 -23.11 -26.12
CA LYS A 194 -10.51 -22.60 -26.83
C LYS A 194 -10.16 -21.69 -28.01
N ALA A 195 -9.03 -20.97 -27.94
CA ALA A 195 -8.55 -20.16 -29.06
C ALA A 195 -7.88 -21.01 -30.16
N LEU A 196 -7.58 -22.28 -29.88
CA LEU A 196 -6.97 -23.25 -30.78
C LEU A 196 -7.99 -24.17 -31.47
N ALA A 197 -9.21 -24.26 -30.94
CA ALA A 197 -10.33 -25.05 -31.47
C ALA A 197 -11.23 -24.18 -32.35
#